data_AF-A0AAP6V7J6-F1
#
_entry.id   AF-A0AAP6V7J6-F1
#
_cell.length_a   1.000
_cell.length_b   1.000
_cell.length_c   1.000
_cell.angle_alpha   90.00
_cell.angle_beta   90.00
_cell.angle_gamma   90.00
#
_symmetry.space_group_name_H-M   'P 1'
#
loop_
_entity.id
_entity.type
_entity.pdbx_description
1 polymer ?
#
loop_
_entity_poly.entity_id
_entity_poly.type
_entity_poly.pdbx_seq_one_letter_code
_entity_poly.pdbx_strand_id
1 'polypeptide(L)'
;MPRSISRPFYKSKAWRECRAGYIKSVGGLCERCIKKNKIVQGYIVHHKQHLNEKTIHDPTVSLSWDNLEYLCIDCHNKEHFSKEKIINDDVMFDSGGNLIPRSNQKK
;
A
#
# COMPACT_ATOMS: atom_id res chain seq x y z
N MET A 1 -6.50 8.69 -2.32
CA MET A 1 -6.98 9.92 -1.63
C MET A 1 -6.47 11.16 -2.33
N PRO A 2 -7.25 12.26 -2.38
CA PRO A 2 -6.82 13.53 -2.95
C PRO A 2 -5.48 13.96 -2.32
N ARG A 3 -4.46 14.17 -3.16
CA ARG A 3 -3.08 14.42 -2.71
C ARG A 3 -2.94 15.75 -1.95
N SER A 4 -3.84 16.70 -2.16
CA SER A 4 -3.81 18.03 -1.54
C SER A 4 -4.26 18.03 -0.08
N ILE A 5 -5.40 17.41 0.24
CA ILE A 5 -6.00 17.43 1.58
C ILE A 5 -5.22 16.55 2.57
N SER A 6 -4.56 15.50 2.08
CA SER A 6 -3.88 14.52 2.92
C SER A 6 -2.46 14.89 3.36
N ARG A 7 -1.81 15.84 2.67
CA ARG A 7 -0.41 16.21 2.95
C ARG A 7 -0.19 16.80 4.36
N PRO A 8 -1.06 17.69 4.89
CA PRO A 8 -0.92 18.19 6.26
C PRO A 8 -1.05 17.09 7.32
N PHE A 9 -2.03 16.19 7.16
CA PHE A 9 -2.23 15.06 8.06
C PHE A 9 -0.99 14.17 8.15
N TYR A 10 -0.46 13.72 7.01
CA TYR A 10 0.72 12.84 7.00
C TYR A 10 2.01 13.53 7.45
N LYS A 11 2.04 14.86 7.54
CA LYS A 11 3.14 15.63 8.13
C LYS A 11 2.94 15.98 9.60
N SER A 12 1.74 15.75 10.13
CA SER A 12 1.41 16.10 11.51
C SER A 12 2.24 15.30 12.52
N LYS A 13 2.47 15.92 13.68
CA LYS A 13 3.14 15.26 14.81
C LYS A 13 2.35 14.03 15.27
N ALA A 14 1.03 14.16 15.39
CA ALA A 14 0.13 13.10 15.82
C ALA A 14 0.25 11.85 14.92
N TRP A 15 0.23 12.01 13.60
CA TRP A 15 0.41 10.88 12.69
C TRP A 15 1.80 10.25 12.83
N ARG A 16 2.86 11.04 12.92
CA ARG A 16 4.24 10.53 13.06
C ARG A 16 4.41 9.71 14.33
N GLU A 17 3.85 10.17 15.44
CA GLU A 17 3.90 9.48 16.74
C GLU A 17 3.06 8.20 16.72
N CYS A 18 1.82 8.28 16.23
CA CYS A 18 0.96 7.10 16.05
C CYS A 18 1.64 6.04 15.16
N ARG A 19 2.17 6.44 14.01
CA ARG A 19 2.92 5.57 13.09
C ARG A 19 4.11 4.92 13.78
N ALA A 20 4.93 5.68 14.50
CA ALA A 20 6.12 5.15 15.17
C ALA A 20 5.74 4.16 16.28
N GLY A 21 4.72 4.49 17.09
CA GLY A 21 4.19 3.61 18.13
C GLY A 21 3.64 2.30 17.55
N TYR A 22 2.85 2.40 16.48
CA TYR A 22 2.28 1.22 15.81
C TYR A 22 3.37 0.31 15.25
N ILE A 23 4.36 0.84 14.52
CA ILE A 23 5.49 0.07 13.98
C ILE A 23 6.24 -0.67 15.10
N LYS A 24 6.49 0.00 16.23
CA LYS A 24 7.14 -0.61 17.39
C LYS A 24 6.31 -1.74 17.97
N SER A 25 4.99 -1.57 18.06
CA SER A 25 4.08 -2.59 18.63
C SER A 25 4.04 -3.90 17.82
N VAL A 26 4.23 -3.82 16.50
CA VAL A 26 4.25 -4.99 15.60
C VAL A 26 5.66 -5.50 15.31
N GLY A 27 6.66 -5.06 16.08
CA GLY A 27 8.05 -5.51 15.97
C GLY A 27 8.73 -5.12 14.65
N GLY A 28 8.19 -4.13 13.92
CA GLY A 28 8.73 -3.71 12.63
C GLY A 28 8.56 -4.71 11.50
N LEU A 29 7.78 -5.78 11.66
CA LEU A 29 7.60 -6.81 10.63
C LEU A 29 6.30 -6.61 9.85
N CYS A 30 6.30 -7.05 8.59
CA CYS A 30 5.11 -7.04 7.75
C CYS A 30 4.08 -8.04 8.30
N GLU A 31 2.95 -7.52 8.79
CA GLU A 31 1.92 -8.33 9.46
C GLU A 31 1.31 -9.39 8.54
N ARG A 32 1.12 -9.07 7.26
CA ARG A 32 0.59 -10.02 6.27
C ARG A 32 1.60 -11.13 5.92
N CYS A 33 2.90 -10.85 5.97
CA CYS A 33 3.94 -11.85 5.74
C CYS A 33 4.08 -12.79 6.94
N ILE A 34 4.03 -12.23 8.16
CA ILE A 34 4.12 -13.01 9.39
C ILE A 34 2.98 -14.03 9.49
N LYS A 35 1.75 -13.64 9.14
CA LYS A 35 0.60 -14.56 9.04
C LYS A 35 0.80 -15.73 8.07
N LYS A 36 1.78 -15.63 7.16
CA LYS A 36 2.17 -16.66 6.18
C LYS A 36 3.50 -17.33 6.54
N ASN A 37 3.94 -17.23 7.80
CA ASN A 37 5.23 -17.74 8.29
C ASN A 37 6.45 -17.18 7.54
N LYS A 38 6.37 -15.93 7.05
CA LYS A 38 7.48 -15.23 6.39
C LYS A 38 7.94 -14.04 7.23
N ILE A 39 9.23 -14.02 7.55
CA ILE A 39 9.86 -12.88 8.24
C ILE A 39 10.29 -11.87 7.17
N VAL A 40 9.54 -10.78 7.06
CA VAL A 40 9.81 -9.69 6.10
C VAL A 40 9.67 -8.37 6.83
N GLN A 41 10.67 -7.51 6.68
CA GLN A 41 10.65 -6.14 7.20
C GLN A 41 9.46 -5.37 6.60
N GLY A 42 8.69 -4.69 7.46
CA GLY A 42 7.66 -3.77 6.99
C GLY A 42 8.29 -2.49 6.42
N TYR A 43 7.54 -1.78 5.59
CA TYR A 43 8.00 -0.58 4.91
C TYR A 43 7.04 0.60 5.15
N ILE A 44 5.74 0.35 4.99
CA ILE A 44 4.69 1.36 5.04
C ILE A 44 3.58 0.95 6.02
N VAL A 45 3.13 1.92 6.83
CA VAL A 45 1.89 1.76 7.60
C VAL A 45 0.74 2.15 6.68
N HIS A 46 -0.17 1.22 6.48
CA HIS A 46 -1.32 1.31 5.60
C HIS A 46 -2.60 1.41 6.43
N HIS A 47 -3.55 2.24 5.98
CA HIS A 47 -4.89 2.31 6.56
C HIS A 47 -5.80 1.29 5.88
N LYS A 48 -6.29 0.30 6.64
CA LYS A 48 -7.19 -0.78 6.13
C LYS A 48 -8.45 -0.16 5.52
N GLN A 49 -9.11 0.72 6.26
CA GLN A 49 -10.14 1.61 5.76
C GLN A 49 -9.50 2.91 5.27
N HIS A 50 -9.66 3.18 3.98
CA HIS A 50 -9.09 4.36 3.35
C HIS A 50 -9.66 5.67 3.93
N LEU A 51 -8.78 6.59 4.32
CA LEU A 51 -9.16 7.89 4.93
C LEU A 51 -9.64 8.92 3.92
N ASN A 52 -10.92 9.28 3.89
CA ASN A 52 -11.45 10.30 2.99
C ASN A 52 -11.49 11.69 3.66
N GLU A 53 -11.99 12.69 2.93
CA GLU A 53 -12.11 14.08 3.41
C GLU A 53 -12.90 14.21 4.72
N LYS A 54 -13.85 13.30 4.97
CA LYS A 54 -14.65 13.29 6.20
C LYS A 54 -13.94 12.60 7.36
N THR A 55 -13.18 11.53 7.08
CA THR A 55 -12.56 10.69 8.13
C THR A 55 -11.12 11.06 8.45
N ILE A 56 -10.46 11.88 7.64
CA ILE A 56 -9.05 12.26 7.85
C ILE A 56 -8.81 13.11 9.12
N HIS A 57 -9.85 13.81 9.59
CA HIS A 57 -9.78 14.62 10.80
C HIS A 57 -10.37 13.92 12.03
N ASP A 58 -10.94 12.73 11.86
CA ASP A 58 -11.47 11.94 12.96
C ASP A 58 -10.35 11.03 13.51
N PRO A 59 -9.83 11.28 14.73
CA PRO A 59 -8.76 10.47 15.30
C PRO A 59 -9.18 9.03 15.59
N THR A 60 -10.49 8.78 15.78
CA THR A 60 -11.01 7.42 16.00
C THR A 60 -10.93 6.55 14.76
N VAL A 61 -10.70 7.13 13.58
CA VAL A 61 -10.49 6.43 12.31
C VAL A 61 -9.06 6.61 11.80
N SER A 62 -8.55 7.85 11.79
CA SER A 62 -7.26 8.22 11.20
C SER A 62 -6.04 7.81 12.02
N LEU A 63 -6.19 7.72 13.36
CA LEU A 63 -5.13 7.34 14.31
C LEU A 63 -5.43 6.04 15.05
N SER A 64 -6.55 5.38 14.76
CA SER A 64 -6.91 4.10 15.39
C SER A 64 -6.01 2.97 14.90
N TRP A 65 -5.36 2.29 15.84
CA TRP A 65 -4.48 1.15 15.56
C TRP A 65 -5.22 -0.03 14.93
N ASP A 66 -6.51 -0.19 15.23
CA ASP A 66 -7.34 -1.23 14.60
C ASP A 66 -7.49 -1.00 13.09
N ASN A 67 -7.42 0.26 12.66
CA ASN A 67 -7.46 0.65 11.26
C ASN A 67 -6.07 0.66 10.58
N LEU A 68 -5.00 0.31 11.28
CA LEU A 68 -3.64 0.28 10.72
C LEU A 68 -3.17 -1.15 10.46
N GLU A 69 -2.27 -1.29 9.49
CA GLU A 69 -1.42 -2.47 9.32
C GLU A 69 -0.04 -2.06 8.79
N TYR A 70 1.02 -2.75 9.22
CA TYR A 70 2.37 -2.51 8.74
C TYR A 70 2.75 -3.53 7.67
N LEU A 71 3.06 -3.04 6.47
CA LEU A 71 3.22 -3.87 5.27
C LEU A 71 4.58 -3.65 4.61
N CYS A 72 5.15 -4.73 4.06
CA CYS A 72 6.20 -4.61 3.05
C CYS A 72 5.63 -4.02 1.75
N ILE A 73 6.51 -3.50 0.89
CA ILE A 73 6.09 -2.85 -0.36
C ILE A 73 5.29 -3.78 -1.27
N ASP A 74 5.64 -5.07 -1.33
CA ASP A 74 4.92 -6.06 -2.15
C ASP A 74 3.50 -6.30 -1.66
N CYS A 75 3.30 -6.39 -0.33
CA CYS A 75 1.97 -6.57 0.24
C CYS A 75 1.12 -5.32 0.05
N HIS A 76 1.71 -4.13 0.20
CA HIS A 76 1.04 -2.86 -0.06
C HIS A 76 0.65 -2.71 -1.54
N ASN A 77 1.55 -3.04 -2.47
CA ASN A 77 1.27 -2.95 -3.90
C ASN A 77 0.19 -3.96 -4.32
N LYS A 78 0.19 -5.17 -3.74
CA LYS A 78 -0.90 -6.13 -3.97
C LYS A 78 -2.25 -5.59 -3.50
N GLU A 79 -2.30 -4.86 -2.39
CA GLU A 79 -3.56 -4.23 -1.95
C GLU A 79 -4.07 -3.21 -2.97
N HIS A 80 -3.20 -2.33 -3.47
CA HIS A 80 -3.61 -1.24 -4.37
C HIS A 80 -3.76 -1.64 -5.84
N PHE A 81 -3.00 -2.62 -6.33
CA PHE A 81 -2.86 -2.92 -7.75
C PHE A 81 -3.27 -4.34 -8.14
N SER A 82 -3.74 -5.18 -7.20
CA SER A 82 -4.12 -6.57 -7.52
C SER A 82 -5.25 -6.71 -8.55
N LYS A 83 -6.06 -5.66 -8.76
CA LYS A 83 -7.21 -5.66 -9.67
C LYS A 83 -6.97 -4.89 -10.96
N GLU A 84 -5.90 -4.11 -11.04
CA GLU A 84 -5.61 -3.26 -12.19
C GLU A 84 -4.75 -4.04 -13.19
N LYS A 85 -5.19 -4.09 -14.45
CA LYS A 85 -4.33 -4.58 -15.53
C LYS A 85 -3.21 -3.55 -15.72
N ILE A 86 -1.97 -3.95 -15.50
CA ILE A 86 -0.79 -3.08 -15.69
C ILE A 86 -0.58 -2.76 -17.19
N ILE A 87 -1.12 -3.61 -18.07
CA ILE A 87 -1.04 -3.47 -19.53
C ILE A 87 -2.42 -3.68 -20.15
N ASN A 88 -2.69 -3.03 -21.28
CA ASN A 88 -3.89 -3.27 -22.07
C ASN A 88 -3.91 -4.70 -22.63
N ASP A 89 -5.10 -5.20 -22.96
CA ASP A 89 -5.28 -6.58 -23.46
C ASP A 89 -4.65 -6.85 -24.83
N ASP A 90 -4.31 -5.81 -25.57
CA ASP A 90 -3.74 -5.83 -26.91
C ASP A 90 -2.19 -5.84 -26.92
N VAL A 91 -1.54 -5.84 -25.75
CA VAL A 91 -0.06 -5.86 -25.64
C VAL A 91 0.46 -7.01 -24.75
N MET A 92 1.74 -7.35 -24.90
CA MET A 92 2.48 -8.31 -24.06
C MET A 92 3.98 -8.00 -24.04
N PHE A 93 4.74 -8.63 -23.14
CA PHE A 93 6.20 -8.54 -23.13
C PHE A 93 6.82 -9.65 -23.99
N ASP A 94 7.78 -9.30 -24.84
CA ASP A 94 8.64 -10.27 -25.51
C ASP A 94 9.72 -10.83 -24.57
N SER A 95 10.55 -11.76 -25.06
CA SER A 95 11.64 -12.37 -24.30
C SER A 95 12.76 -11.39 -23.91
N GLY A 96 12.84 -10.23 -24.57
CA GLY A 96 13.73 -9.12 -24.21
C GLY A 96 13.12 -8.13 -23.22
N GLY A 97 11.86 -8.32 -22.82
CA GLY A 97 11.14 -7.41 -21.92
C GLY A 97 10.57 -6.17 -22.62
N ASN A 98 10.49 -6.14 -23.96
CA ASN A 98 9.86 -5.06 -24.70
C ASN A 98 8.34 -5.25 -24.75
N LEU A 99 7.59 -4.15 -24.65
CA LEU A 99 6.13 -4.18 -24.79
C LEU A 99 5.75 -4.18 -26.28
N ILE A 100 5.18 -5.28 -26.76
CA ILE A 100 4.77 -5.49 -28.15
C ILE A 100 3.26 -5.70 -28.27
N PRO A 101 2.63 -5.33 -29.41
CA PRO A 101 1.26 -5.73 -29.70
C PRO A 101 1.11 -7.26 -29.74
N ARG A 102 0.05 -7.82 -29.16
CA ARG A 102 -0.26 -9.26 -29.27
C ARG A 102 -0.52 -9.70 -30.71
N SER A 103 -0.95 -8.77 -31.56
CA SER A 103 -1.14 -8.98 -33.01
C SER A 103 0.16 -9.20 -33.78
N ASN A 104 1.33 -8.88 -33.20
CA ASN A 104 2.63 -9.02 -33.87
C ASN A 104 3.20 -10.45 -33.84
N GLN A 105 2.44 -11.46 -33.40
CA GLN A 105 2.78 -12.86 -33.69
C GLN A 105 2.46 -13.20 -35.15
N LYS A 106 3.23 -12.64 -36.10
CA LYS A 106 3.33 -13.23 -37.44
C LYS A 106 4.53 -14.18 -37.46
N LYS A 107 4.20 -15.48 -37.47
CA LYS A 107 4.98 -16.67 -37.86
C LYS A 107 6.48 -16.69 -37.54
#